data_AF-J3L8T8-F1
#
_entry.id   AF-J3L8T8-F1
#
_cell.length_a   1.000
_cell.length_b   1.000
_cell.length_c   1.000
_cell.angle_alpha   90.00
_cell.angle_beta   90.00
_cell.angle_gamma   90.00
#
_symmetry.space_group_name_H-M   'P 1'
#
loop_
_entity.id
_entity.type
_entity.pdbx_description
1 polymer ?
#
loop_
_entity_poly.entity_id
_entity_poly.type
_entity_poly.pdbx_seq_one_letter_code
_entity_poly.pdbx_strand_id
1 'polypeptide(L)'
;MFLLFPSILLLLRWWIWDGCLPALAVQMYQAWLLFLYTSFALRENVLIVNGSDIRPWWIYHHYLAMLMALVSLTWEIKGQPDCSNKQRGVQLFLRWAIMQGIAMHLQNRYQRQRLRTRIALGKAKRMDVVAGETAGVEGQLLLLYPVLFTLQVFEGYVGLLLLQTAFHGLASEWQVVVCGILLVVMAVGNFVNTVETLMLKLRFKAKMKRAKSRQDLSRQHQN
;
A
#
# COMPACT_ATOMS: atom_id res chain seq x y z
N MET A 1 14.51 4.93 -1.41
CA MET A 1 14.18 4.92 -2.85
C MET A 1 12.71 5.18 -3.13
N PHE A 2 11.76 4.36 -2.64
CA PHE A 2 10.31 4.58 -2.91
C PHE A 2 9.77 5.96 -2.51
N LEU A 3 10.22 6.53 -1.40
CA LEU A 3 9.87 7.90 -1.01
C LEU A 3 10.60 8.99 -1.79
N LEU A 4 11.86 8.73 -2.14
CA LEU A 4 12.75 9.73 -2.71
C LEU A 4 12.34 10.08 -4.13
N PHE A 5 12.03 9.08 -4.95
CA PHE A 5 11.71 9.29 -6.36
C PHE A 5 10.50 10.23 -6.58
N PRO A 6 9.29 9.97 -6.02
CA PRO A 6 8.16 10.86 -6.21
C PRO A 6 8.35 12.22 -5.54
N SER A 7 9.10 12.29 -4.44
CA SER A 7 9.43 13.57 -3.77
C SER A 7 10.33 14.43 -4.64
N ILE A 8 11.38 13.85 -5.24
CA ILE A 8 12.28 14.54 -6.17
C ILE A 8 11.51 15.03 -7.39
N LEU A 9 10.63 14.20 -7.98
CA LEU A 9 9.82 14.64 -9.11
C LEU A 9 8.93 15.83 -8.79
N LEU A 10 8.26 15.84 -7.63
CA LEU A 10 7.43 16.97 -7.21
C LEU A 10 8.26 18.24 -6.91
N LEU A 11 9.46 18.09 -6.36
CA LEU A 11 10.39 19.20 -6.13
C LEU A 11 10.90 19.79 -7.45
N LEU A 12 11.34 18.94 -8.39
CA LEU A 12 11.82 19.37 -9.71
C LEU A 12 10.70 20.03 -10.52
N ARG A 13 9.46 19.55 -10.41
CA ARG A 13 8.29 20.21 -11.01
C ARG A 13 8.10 21.64 -10.53
N TRP A 14 8.31 21.90 -9.25
CA TRP A 14 8.16 23.23 -8.67
C TRP A 14 9.35 24.13 -8.93
N TRP A 15 10.57 23.57 -8.93
CA TRP A 15 11.82 24.35 -9.03
C TRP A 15 12.27 24.60 -10.47
N ILE A 16 12.16 23.60 -11.35
CA ILE A 16 12.81 23.61 -12.67
C ILE A 16 11.79 23.66 -13.80
N TRP A 17 10.67 22.95 -13.66
CA TRP A 17 9.78 22.71 -14.80
C TRP A 17 8.46 23.51 -14.78
N ASP A 18 8.41 24.63 -14.06
CA ASP A 18 7.28 25.59 -14.07
C ASP A 18 5.89 24.94 -13.95
N GLY A 19 5.79 23.84 -13.19
CA GLY A 19 4.54 23.11 -12.98
C GLY A 19 4.22 21.99 -14.00
N CYS A 20 5.06 21.73 -14.99
CA CYS A 20 4.90 20.66 -15.98
C CYS A 20 5.95 19.56 -15.81
N LEU A 21 5.55 18.31 -15.57
CA LEU A 21 6.49 17.17 -15.49
C LEU A 21 6.87 16.69 -16.91
N PRO A 22 8.15 16.52 -17.22
CA PRO A 22 8.56 15.94 -18.50
C PRO A 22 8.15 14.48 -18.57
N ALA A 23 7.66 14.07 -19.74
CA ALA A 23 7.18 12.71 -19.99
C ALA A 23 8.21 11.65 -19.60
N LEU A 24 9.48 11.85 -19.98
CA LEU A 24 10.59 10.95 -19.68
C LEU A 24 10.75 10.71 -18.16
N ALA A 25 10.63 11.75 -17.33
CA ALA A 25 10.81 11.61 -15.88
C ALA A 25 9.67 10.80 -15.25
N VAL A 26 8.43 10.99 -15.74
CA VAL A 26 7.27 10.18 -15.31
C VAL A 26 7.43 8.74 -15.78
N GLN A 27 7.84 8.51 -17.03
CA GLN A 27 8.09 7.16 -17.57
C GLN A 27 9.21 6.43 -16.82
N MET A 28 10.30 7.11 -16.49
CA MET A 28 11.37 6.53 -15.66
C MET A 28 10.84 6.09 -14.29
N TYR A 29 9.96 6.88 -13.68
CA TYR A 29 9.34 6.50 -12.42
C TYR A 29 8.43 5.27 -12.57
N GLN A 30 7.63 5.20 -13.65
CA GLN A 30 6.78 4.04 -13.92
C GLN A 30 7.61 2.78 -14.21
N ALA A 31 8.71 2.89 -14.96
CA ALA A 31 9.64 1.79 -15.20
C ALA A 31 10.28 1.30 -13.88
N TRP A 32 10.63 2.23 -13.00
CA TRP A 32 11.14 1.91 -11.67
C TRP A 32 10.09 1.21 -10.79
N LEU A 33 8.83 1.66 -10.82
CA LEU A 33 7.72 1.00 -10.12
C LEU A 33 7.50 -0.43 -10.66
N LEU A 34 7.52 -0.62 -11.98
CA LEU A 34 7.39 -1.93 -12.61
C LEU A 34 8.49 -2.88 -12.12
N PHE A 35 9.74 -2.44 -12.13
CA PHE A 35 10.87 -3.22 -11.60
C PHE A 35 10.69 -3.57 -10.11
N LEU A 36 10.25 -2.60 -9.30
CA LEU A 36 10.06 -2.79 -7.87
C LEU A 36 8.96 -3.82 -7.57
N TYR A 37 7.78 -3.66 -8.17
CA TYR A 37 6.65 -4.57 -7.92
C TYR A 37 6.90 -5.96 -8.49
N THR A 38 7.64 -6.08 -9.59
CA THR A 38 8.12 -7.38 -10.09
C THR A 38 9.03 -8.06 -9.06
N SER A 39 9.95 -7.30 -8.45
CA SER A 39 10.84 -7.82 -7.40
C SER A 39 10.09 -8.26 -6.15
N PHE A 40 9.05 -7.51 -5.74
CA PHE A 40 8.19 -7.91 -4.62
C PHE A 40 7.38 -9.16 -4.92
N ALA A 41 6.76 -9.26 -6.11
CA ALA A 41 6.05 -10.46 -6.53
C ALA A 41 6.97 -11.69 -6.54
N LEU A 42 8.18 -11.57 -7.10
CA LEU A 42 9.16 -12.65 -7.10
C LEU A 42 9.54 -13.07 -5.68
N ARG A 43 9.86 -12.10 -4.82
CA ARG A 43 10.21 -12.37 -3.42
C ARG A 43 9.09 -13.10 -2.68
N GLU A 44 7.85 -12.68 -2.85
CA GLU A 44 6.70 -13.30 -2.17
C GLU A 44 6.43 -14.72 -2.68
N ASN A 45 6.56 -14.96 -3.99
CA ASN A 45 6.49 -16.31 -4.55
C ASN A 45 7.55 -17.24 -3.96
N VAL A 46 8.80 -16.77 -3.83
CA VAL A 46 9.88 -17.55 -3.17
C VAL A 46 9.53 -17.84 -1.72
N LEU A 47 8.96 -16.88 -0.99
CA LEU A 47 8.55 -17.09 0.41
C LEU A 47 7.43 -18.14 0.53
N ILE A 48 6.47 -18.16 -0.39
CA ILE A 48 5.39 -19.15 -0.42
C ILE A 48 5.92 -20.55 -0.68
N VAL A 49 6.82 -20.71 -1.66
CA VAL A 49 7.48 -21.99 -1.95
C VAL A 49 8.29 -22.48 -0.74
N ASN A 50 8.84 -21.56 0.06
CA ASN A 50 9.53 -21.88 1.32
C ASN A 50 8.59 -22.09 2.53
N GLY A 51 7.27 -22.15 2.32
CA GLY A 51 6.28 -22.44 3.36
C GLY A 51 5.79 -21.25 4.18
N SER A 52 6.03 -20.01 3.72
CA SER A 52 5.51 -18.82 4.39
C SER A 52 4.01 -18.65 4.16
N ASP A 53 3.25 -18.38 5.22
CA ASP A 53 1.83 -18.05 5.13
C ASP A 53 1.62 -16.56 4.77
N ILE A 54 1.41 -16.30 3.48
CA ILE A 54 1.13 -14.97 2.92
C ILE A 54 -0.31 -14.93 2.44
N ARG A 55 -1.04 -13.86 2.80
CA ARG A 55 -2.40 -13.66 2.30
C ARG A 55 -2.37 -13.49 0.77
N PRO A 56 -3.21 -14.23 0.01
CA PRO A 56 -3.23 -14.17 -1.45
C PRO A 56 -3.41 -12.76 -2.01
N TRP A 57 -4.18 -11.90 -1.33
CA TRP A 57 -4.39 -10.51 -1.74
C TRP A 57 -3.09 -9.75 -2.03
N TRP A 58 -2.05 -9.91 -1.21
CA TRP A 58 -0.81 -9.15 -1.39
C TRP A 58 -0.06 -9.53 -2.67
N ILE A 59 -0.13 -10.82 -3.05
CA ILE A 59 0.39 -11.32 -4.32
C ILE A 59 -0.37 -10.68 -5.48
N TYR A 60 -1.71 -10.75 -5.44
CA TYR A 60 -2.56 -10.14 -6.48
C TYR A 60 -2.33 -8.63 -6.57
N HIS A 61 -2.18 -7.94 -5.44
CA HIS A 61 -1.89 -6.51 -5.38
C HIS A 61 -0.60 -6.17 -6.13
N HIS A 62 0.49 -6.93 -5.97
CA HIS A 62 1.73 -6.68 -6.71
C HIS A 62 1.53 -6.86 -8.21
N TYR A 63 0.80 -7.88 -8.65
CA TYR A 63 0.50 -8.07 -10.08
C TYR A 63 -0.37 -6.95 -10.65
N LEU A 64 -1.37 -6.48 -9.91
CA LEU A 64 -2.19 -5.33 -10.32
C LEU A 64 -1.36 -4.04 -10.40
N ALA A 65 -0.42 -3.84 -9.48
CA ALA A 65 0.50 -2.70 -9.49
C ALA A 65 1.49 -2.78 -10.68
N MET A 66 1.99 -3.97 -11.02
CA MET A 66 2.79 -4.20 -12.23
C MET A 66 1.99 -3.85 -13.49
N LEU A 67 0.75 -4.34 -13.59
CA LEU A 67 -0.13 -4.03 -14.72
C LEU A 67 -0.40 -2.53 -14.83
N MET A 68 -0.65 -1.86 -13.70
CA MET A 68 -0.84 -0.41 -13.66
C MET A 68 0.40 0.34 -14.14
N ALA A 69 1.60 -0.06 -13.70
CA ALA A 69 2.85 0.55 -14.16
C ALA A 69 3.08 0.33 -15.66
N LEU A 70 2.76 -0.86 -16.17
CA LEU A 70 2.86 -1.19 -17.60
C LEU A 70 1.90 -0.36 -18.45
N VAL A 71 0.62 -0.27 -18.06
CA VAL A 71 -0.37 0.55 -18.76
C VAL A 71 -0.02 2.04 -18.66
N SER A 72 0.54 2.48 -17.54
CA SER A 72 1.00 3.86 -17.37
C SER A 72 2.22 4.19 -18.23
N LEU A 73 3.08 3.21 -18.55
CA LEU A 73 4.24 3.39 -19.44
C LEU A 73 3.83 3.60 -20.90
N THR A 74 2.74 2.98 -21.34
CA THR A 74 2.22 3.16 -22.70
C THR A 74 1.46 4.48 -22.88
N TRP A 75 1.31 5.27 -21.81
CA TRP A 75 0.75 6.60 -21.90
C TRP A 75 1.83 7.59 -22.37
N GLU A 76 1.76 7.99 -23.63
CA GLU A 76 2.55 9.10 -24.14
C GLU A 76 1.95 10.44 -23.72
N ILE A 77 2.62 11.15 -22.83
CA ILE A 77 2.31 12.56 -22.54
C ILE A 77 2.83 13.37 -23.73
N LYS A 78 2.05 13.47 -24.81
CA LYS A 78 2.36 14.39 -25.91
C LYS A 78 2.47 15.80 -25.36
N GLY A 79 3.56 16.50 -25.68
CA GLY A 79 3.80 17.88 -25.27
C GLY A 79 2.69 18.78 -25.82
N GLN A 80 1.69 19.05 -24.99
CA GLN A 80 0.55 19.88 -25.34
C GLN A 80 0.59 21.19 -24.54
N PRO A 81 0.05 22.29 -25.11
CA PRO A 81 0.16 23.63 -24.54
C PRO A 81 -0.51 23.80 -23.17
N ASP A 82 -1.35 22.86 -22.72
CA ASP A 82 -2.04 22.90 -21.42
C ASP A 82 -1.58 21.75 -20.48
N CYS A 83 -0.26 21.63 -20.32
CA CYS A 83 0.39 20.56 -19.55
C CYS A 83 -0.05 20.50 -18.07
N SER A 84 -0.26 21.67 -17.43
CA SER A 84 -0.49 21.73 -15.98
C SER A 84 -1.85 21.13 -15.57
N ASN A 85 -2.90 21.38 -16.36
CA ASN A 85 -4.25 20.88 -16.10
C ASN A 85 -4.36 19.39 -16.40
N LYS A 86 -3.75 18.92 -17.49
CA LYS A 86 -3.77 17.50 -17.88
C LYS A 86 -2.96 16.60 -16.94
N GLN A 87 -1.93 17.11 -16.27
CA GLN A 87 -1.11 16.33 -15.32
C GLN A 87 -1.63 16.32 -13.89
N ARG A 88 -2.84 16.83 -13.64
CA ARG A 88 -3.42 16.81 -12.29
C ARG A 88 -3.52 15.40 -11.71
N GLY A 89 -3.88 14.41 -12.53
CA GLY A 89 -3.92 13.00 -12.14
C GLY A 89 -2.54 12.47 -11.73
N VAL A 90 -1.51 12.75 -12.52
CA VAL A 90 -0.12 12.36 -12.23
C VAL A 90 0.37 13.00 -10.93
N GLN A 91 0.04 14.28 -10.71
CA GLN A 91 0.39 14.97 -9.46
C GLN A 91 -0.26 14.30 -8.23
N LEU A 92 -1.55 13.97 -8.33
CA LEU A 92 -2.27 13.32 -7.24
C LEU A 92 -1.71 11.92 -6.98
N PHE A 93 -1.37 11.17 -8.04
CA PHE A 93 -0.70 9.88 -7.94
C PHE A 93 0.67 9.97 -7.24
N LEU A 94 1.52 10.94 -7.61
CA LEU A 94 2.82 11.13 -6.95
C LEU A 94 2.66 11.50 -5.47
N ARG A 95 1.66 12.33 -5.12
CA ARG A 95 1.33 12.64 -3.72
C ARG A 95 0.87 11.41 -2.95
N TRP A 96 -0.02 10.61 -3.55
CA TRP A 96 -0.42 9.32 -3.00
C TRP A 96 0.79 8.40 -2.82
N ALA A 97 1.70 8.32 -3.78
CA ALA A 97 2.90 7.48 -3.70
C ALA A 97 3.84 7.88 -2.56
N ILE A 98 3.96 9.17 -2.23
CA ILE A 98 4.69 9.60 -1.04
C ILE A 98 4.01 9.08 0.23
N MET A 99 2.69 9.24 0.35
CA MET A 99 1.94 8.71 1.50
C MET A 99 2.07 7.18 1.61
N GLN A 100 1.99 6.47 0.47
CA GLN A 100 2.23 5.05 0.36
C GLN A 100 3.64 4.69 0.87
N GLY A 101 4.65 5.47 0.51
CA GLY A 101 6.02 5.26 0.98
C GLY A 101 6.18 5.44 2.50
N ILE A 102 5.47 6.41 3.09
CA ILE A 102 5.45 6.62 4.54
C ILE A 102 4.78 5.41 5.20
N ALA A 103 3.62 4.99 4.69
CA ALA A 103 2.90 3.82 5.18
C ALA A 103 3.76 2.55 5.09
N MET A 104 4.44 2.31 3.95
CA MET A 104 5.37 1.19 3.78
C MET A 104 6.52 1.24 4.80
N HIS A 105 7.06 2.42 5.10
CA HIS A 105 8.11 2.56 6.12
C HIS A 105 7.58 2.19 7.52
N LEU A 106 6.41 2.71 7.89
CA LEU A 106 5.75 2.40 9.16
C LEU A 106 5.41 0.91 9.29
N GLN A 107 4.84 0.32 8.24
CA GLN A 107 4.55 -1.11 8.15
C GLN A 107 5.83 -1.93 8.29
N ASN A 108 6.88 -1.61 7.53
CA ASN A 108 8.15 -2.32 7.59
C ASN A 108 8.80 -2.24 8.97
N ARG A 109 8.77 -1.07 9.63
CA ARG A 109 9.25 -0.92 11.01
C ARG A 109 8.46 -1.81 11.97
N TYR A 110 7.13 -1.78 11.88
CA TYR A 110 6.23 -2.57 12.72
C TYR A 110 6.49 -4.08 12.54
N GLN A 111 6.50 -4.56 11.30
CA GLN A 111 6.69 -5.98 10.99
C GLN A 111 8.08 -6.47 11.42
N ARG A 112 9.16 -5.71 11.14
CA ARG A 112 10.53 -6.08 11.54
C ARG A 112 10.70 -6.15 13.05
N GLN A 113 10.15 -5.19 13.78
CA GLN A 113 10.24 -5.18 15.24
C GLN A 113 9.53 -6.40 15.83
N ARG A 114 8.32 -6.67 15.36
CA ARG A 114 7.54 -7.85 15.79
C ARG A 114 8.21 -9.17 15.44
N LEU A 115 8.80 -9.30 14.25
CA LEU A 115 9.56 -10.49 13.87
C LEU A 115 10.74 -10.72 14.83
N ARG A 116 11.55 -9.69 15.08
CA ARG A 116 12.69 -9.79 16.00
C ARG A 116 12.28 -10.24 17.40
N THR A 117 11.19 -9.68 17.93
CA THR A 117 10.64 -10.11 19.23
C THR A 117 10.21 -11.58 19.19
N ARG A 118 9.54 -12.04 18.14
CA ARG A 118 9.11 -13.45 18.05
C ARG A 118 10.28 -14.42 17.87
N ILE A 119 11.33 -14.05 17.14
CA ILE A 119 12.57 -14.84 17.04
C ILE A 119 13.24 -14.94 18.42
N ALA A 120 13.35 -13.83 19.15
CA ALA A 120 13.95 -13.83 20.50
C ALA A 120 13.14 -14.69 21.50
N LEU A 121 11.82 -14.80 21.31
CA LEU A 121 10.95 -15.67 22.10
C LEU A 121 10.94 -17.13 21.62
N GLY A 122 11.69 -17.47 20.57
CA GLY A 122 11.70 -18.82 19.95
C GLY A 122 10.39 -19.19 19.25
N LYS A 123 9.49 -18.23 19.00
CA LYS A 123 8.14 -18.43 18.42
C LYS A 123 8.06 -18.18 16.92
N ALA A 124 9.16 -17.78 16.28
CA ALA A 124 9.21 -17.54 14.84
C ALA A 124 10.60 -17.85 14.28
N LYS A 125 10.65 -18.34 13.04
CA LYS A 125 11.87 -18.49 12.23
C LYS A 125 12.19 -17.19 11.48
N ARG A 126 13.42 -17.05 10.99
CA ARG A 126 13.87 -15.85 10.25
C ARG A 126 13.06 -15.55 8.98
N MET A 127 12.45 -16.57 8.37
CA MET A 127 11.65 -16.43 7.15
C MET A 127 10.15 -16.29 7.42
N ASP A 128 9.71 -16.35 8.67
CA ASP A 128 8.28 -16.33 8.97
C ASP A 128 7.67 -14.96 8.68
N VAL A 129 6.52 -15.01 8.01
CA VAL A 129 5.70 -13.83 7.79
C VAL A 129 4.93 -13.55 9.06
N VAL A 130 4.86 -12.27 9.38
CA VAL A 130 4.36 -11.79 10.66
C VAL A 130 2.82 -11.69 10.58
N ALA A 131 2.15 -12.83 10.33
CA ALA A 131 0.71 -13.00 10.45
C ALA A 131 0.36 -13.49 11.87
N GLY A 132 -0.76 -13.03 12.45
CA GLY A 132 -1.39 -13.52 13.70
C GLY A 132 -0.56 -13.47 15.01
N GLU A 133 -1.05 -12.79 16.08
CA GLU A 133 -0.59 -12.76 17.51
C GLU A 133 -0.08 -11.41 18.09
N THR A 134 -0.36 -11.21 19.37
CA THR A 134 -0.27 -9.99 20.20
C THR A 134 1.13 -9.50 20.58
N ALA A 135 2.21 -10.03 20.00
CA ALA A 135 3.59 -9.64 20.34
C ALA A 135 4.05 -8.32 19.66
N GLY A 136 3.18 -7.31 19.59
CA GLY A 136 3.52 -5.98 19.06
C GLY A 136 3.51 -4.94 20.17
N VAL A 137 4.40 -3.93 20.07
CA VAL A 137 4.45 -2.81 21.01
C VAL A 137 3.11 -2.07 21.01
N GLU A 138 2.54 -1.85 22.21
CA GLU A 138 1.32 -1.08 22.40
C GLU A 138 1.53 0.36 21.87
N GLY A 139 0.63 0.83 21.00
CA GLY A 139 0.67 2.19 20.44
C GLY A 139 1.05 2.30 18.96
N GLN A 140 2.03 1.55 18.46
CA GLN A 140 2.45 1.67 17.03
C GLN A 140 1.33 1.26 16.06
N LEU A 141 0.48 0.32 16.47
CA LEU A 141 -0.66 -0.13 15.68
C LEU A 141 -1.79 0.92 15.63
N LEU A 142 -1.92 1.75 16.66
CA LEU A 142 -2.92 2.83 16.74
C LEU A 142 -2.57 3.98 15.78
N LEU A 143 -1.29 4.22 15.52
CA LEU A 143 -0.84 5.13 14.47
C LEU A 143 -0.98 4.51 13.07
N LEU A 144 -0.69 3.22 12.93
CA LEU A 144 -0.63 2.57 11.63
C LEU A 144 -1.99 2.46 10.94
N TYR A 145 -3.05 2.06 11.67
CA TYR A 145 -4.37 1.85 11.06
C TYR A 145 -4.99 3.12 10.44
N PRO A 146 -5.03 4.28 11.13
CA PRO A 146 -5.55 5.52 10.55
C PRO A 146 -4.82 5.92 9.27
N VAL A 147 -3.49 5.76 9.24
CA VAL A 147 -2.68 6.06 8.05
C VAL A 147 -3.07 5.14 6.89
N LEU A 148 -3.26 3.83 7.15
CA LEU A 148 -3.67 2.88 6.10
C LEU A 148 -5.06 3.17 5.55
N PHE A 149 -6.04 3.47 6.42
CA PHE A 149 -7.38 3.81 5.96
C PHE A 149 -7.40 5.10 5.15
N THR A 150 -6.70 6.14 5.61
CA THR A 150 -6.59 7.43 4.90
C THR A 150 -5.98 7.22 3.51
N LEU A 151 -4.93 6.41 3.42
CA LEU A 151 -4.25 6.09 2.19
C LEU A 151 -5.15 5.36 1.19
N GLN A 152 -5.93 4.38 1.65
CA GLN A 152 -6.85 3.60 0.81
C GLN A 152 -8.02 4.45 0.31
N VAL A 153 -8.57 5.30 1.16
CA VAL A 153 -9.63 6.25 0.77
C VAL A 153 -9.09 7.24 -0.28
N PHE A 154 -7.86 7.74 -0.08
CA PHE A 154 -7.24 8.64 -1.06
C PHE A 154 -6.93 7.92 -2.38
N GLU A 155 -6.46 6.67 -2.33
CA GLU A 155 -6.25 5.81 -3.51
C GLU A 155 -7.53 5.70 -4.34
N GLY A 156 -8.66 5.37 -3.69
CA GLY A 156 -9.96 5.26 -4.33
C GLY A 156 -10.46 6.60 -4.88
N TYR A 157 -10.26 7.70 -4.15
CA TYR A 157 -10.60 9.05 -4.61
C TYR A 157 -9.83 9.42 -5.90
N VAL A 158 -8.52 9.15 -5.96
CA VAL A 158 -7.73 9.38 -7.18
C VAL A 158 -8.23 8.52 -8.33
N GLY A 159 -8.53 7.24 -8.08
CA GLY A 159 -9.09 6.34 -9.08
C GLY A 159 -10.42 6.83 -9.65
N LEU A 160 -11.36 7.24 -8.80
CA LEU A 160 -12.65 7.78 -9.21
C LEU A 160 -12.53 9.10 -9.97
N LEU A 161 -11.62 9.99 -9.55
CA LEU A 161 -11.37 11.25 -10.24
C LEU A 161 -10.81 11.02 -11.65
N LEU A 162 -9.91 10.05 -11.82
CA LEU A 162 -9.39 9.67 -13.15
C LEU A 162 -10.51 9.14 -14.05
N LEU A 163 -11.40 8.30 -13.50
CA LEU A 163 -12.55 7.78 -14.25
C LEU A 163 -13.50 8.92 -14.67
N GLN A 164 -13.85 9.82 -13.75
CA GLN A 164 -14.67 10.98 -14.06
C GLN A 164 -14.04 11.86 -15.14
N THR A 165 -12.72 12.04 -15.12
CA THR A 165 -12.00 12.84 -16.12
C THR A 165 -12.03 12.17 -17.50
N ALA A 166 -11.95 10.84 -17.55
CA ALA A 166 -12.10 10.08 -18.78
C ALA A 166 -13.52 10.15 -19.35
N PHE A 167 -14.56 10.05 -18.50
CA PHE A 167 -15.97 10.12 -18.93
C PHE A 167 -16.40 11.48 -19.47
N HIS A 168 -15.88 12.58 -18.93
CA HIS A 168 -16.18 13.94 -19.42
C HIS A 168 -15.37 14.34 -20.67
N GLY A 169 -14.61 13.42 -21.27
CA GLY A 169 -13.93 13.65 -22.56
C GLY A 169 -12.66 14.51 -22.50
N LEU A 170 -12.18 14.90 -21.31
CA LEU A 170 -10.95 15.70 -21.17
C LEU A 170 -9.66 14.90 -21.45
N ALA A 171 -9.71 13.57 -21.29
CA ALA A 171 -8.63 12.64 -21.58
C ALA A 171 -9.23 11.27 -21.99
N SER A 172 -9.68 11.16 -23.25
CA SER A 172 -10.28 9.93 -23.81
C SER A 172 -9.21 8.87 -24.19
N GLU A 173 -8.22 8.67 -23.32
CA GLU A 173 -7.21 7.63 -23.48
C GLU A 173 -7.63 6.41 -22.64
N TRP A 174 -7.68 5.23 -23.26
CA TRP A 174 -8.10 4.00 -22.58
C TRP A 174 -7.20 3.66 -21.37
N GLN A 175 -5.94 4.09 -21.39
CA GLN A 175 -4.99 3.95 -20.29
C GLN A 175 -5.51 4.63 -19.02
N VAL A 176 -6.14 5.81 -19.14
CA VAL A 176 -6.69 6.55 -17.98
C VAL A 176 -7.80 5.74 -17.33
N VAL A 177 -8.67 5.14 -18.15
CA VAL A 177 -9.79 4.32 -17.71
C VAL A 177 -9.27 3.08 -16.98
N VAL A 178 -8.32 2.36 -17.59
CA VAL A 178 -7.75 1.14 -16.99
C VAL A 178 -7.02 1.46 -15.69
N CYS A 179 -6.18 2.50 -15.64
CA CYS A 179 -5.51 2.92 -14.42
C CYS A 179 -6.50 3.36 -13.32
N GLY A 180 -7.57 4.06 -13.69
CA GLY A 180 -8.64 4.45 -12.77
C GLY A 180 -9.35 3.25 -12.15
N ILE A 181 -9.73 2.25 -12.97
CA ILE A 181 -10.33 0.99 -12.51
C ILE A 181 -9.36 0.25 -11.57
N LEU A 182 -8.10 0.10 -11.98
CA LEU A 182 -7.09 -0.60 -11.18
C LEU A 182 -6.88 0.07 -9.81
N LEU A 183 -6.83 1.41 -9.74
CA LEU A 183 -6.73 2.14 -8.46
C LEU A 183 -7.93 1.87 -7.55
N VAL A 184 -9.16 1.88 -8.10
CA VAL A 184 -10.38 1.60 -7.32
C VAL A 184 -10.37 0.15 -6.81
N VAL A 185 -10.02 -0.82 -7.66
CA VAL A 185 -9.94 -2.23 -7.28
C VAL A 185 -8.90 -2.45 -6.17
N MET A 186 -7.71 -1.85 -6.30
CA MET A 186 -6.68 -1.93 -5.27
C MET A 186 -7.13 -1.27 -3.97
N ALA A 187 -7.73 -0.08 -4.02
CA ALA A 187 -8.25 0.62 -2.85
C ALA A 187 -9.28 -0.24 -2.08
N VAL A 188 -10.24 -0.83 -2.79
CA VAL A 188 -11.28 -1.70 -2.20
C VAL A 188 -10.64 -2.95 -1.60
N GLY A 189 -9.78 -3.66 -2.32
CA GLY A 189 -9.19 -4.88 -1.78
C GLY A 189 -8.22 -4.63 -0.62
N ASN A 190 -7.48 -3.52 -0.64
CA ASN A 190 -6.65 -3.07 0.48
C ASN A 190 -7.51 -2.77 1.72
N PHE A 191 -8.65 -2.11 1.52
CA PHE A 191 -9.61 -1.80 2.58
C PHE A 191 -10.21 -3.08 3.20
N VAL A 192 -10.72 -3.98 2.37
CA VAL A 192 -11.29 -5.27 2.82
C VAL A 192 -10.27 -6.05 3.65
N ASN A 193 -9.02 -6.18 3.18
CA ASN A 193 -7.97 -6.89 3.90
C ASN A 193 -7.57 -6.22 5.22
N THR A 194 -7.60 -4.89 5.27
CA THR A 194 -7.31 -4.13 6.49
C THR A 194 -8.40 -4.34 7.53
N VAL A 195 -9.67 -4.26 7.11
CA VAL A 195 -10.84 -4.53 7.95
C VAL A 195 -10.82 -5.96 8.47
N GLU A 196 -10.59 -6.94 7.61
CA GLU A 196 -10.52 -8.35 8.01
C GLU A 196 -9.41 -8.58 9.04
N THR A 197 -8.22 -8.01 8.82
CA THR A 197 -7.11 -8.09 9.78
C THR A 197 -7.48 -7.46 11.12
N LEU A 198 -8.14 -6.30 11.12
CA LEU A 198 -8.60 -5.63 12.32
C LEU A 198 -9.64 -6.48 13.07
N MET A 199 -10.64 -7.02 12.36
CA MET A 199 -11.69 -7.85 12.93
C MET A 199 -11.13 -9.13 13.57
N LEU A 200 -10.17 -9.79 12.91
CA LEU A 200 -9.49 -10.95 13.49
C LEU A 200 -8.76 -10.58 14.78
N LYS A 201 -8.00 -9.47 14.79
CA LYS A 201 -7.31 -9.00 16.00
C LYS A 201 -8.28 -8.65 17.14
N LEU A 202 -9.39 -7.97 16.84
CA LEU A 202 -10.40 -7.63 17.84
C LEU A 202 -11.05 -8.90 18.43
N ARG A 203 -11.37 -9.88 17.58
CA ARG A 203 -11.90 -11.20 18.02
C ARG A 203 -10.92 -11.92 18.93
N PHE A 204 -9.63 -11.98 18.58
CA PHE A 204 -8.60 -12.58 19.44
C PHE A 204 -8.45 -11.85 20.78
N LYS A 205 -8.43 -10.51 20.76
CA LYS A 205 -8.36 -9.70 21.99
C LYS A 205 -9.57 -9.94 22.89
N ALA A 206 -10.77 -10.03 22.31
CA ALA A 206 -12.00 -10.36 23.06
C ALA A 206 -11.96 -11.76 23.66
N LYS A 207 -11.47 -12.77 22.92
CA LYS A 207 -11.28 -14.15 23.44
C LYS A 207 -10.29 -14.17 24.61
N MET A 208 -9.15 -13.49 24.50
CA MET A 208 -8.15 -13.40 25.58
C MET A 208 -8.71 -12.70 26.82
N LYS A 209 -9.47 -11.61 26.65
CA LYS A 209 -10.12 -10.91 27.77
C LYS A 209 -11.13 -11.81 28.49
N ARG A 210 -11.93 -12.59 27.75
CA ARG A 210 -12.86 -13.58 28.32
C ARG A 210 -12.14 -14.70 29.07
N ALA A 211 -11.05 -15.24 28.51
CA ALA A 211 -10.26 -16.28 29.16
C ALA A 211 -9.63 -15.80 30.47
N LYS A 212 -9.05 -14.59 30.48
CA LYS A 212 -8.50 -13.97 31.68
C LYS A 212 -9.57 -13.76 32.76
N SER A 213 -10.73 -13.21 32.40
CA SER A 213 -11.84 -13.00 33.33
C SER A 213 -12.33 -14.32 33.97
N ARG A 214 -12.38 -15.43 33.21
CA ARG A 214 -12.71 -16.75 33.76
C ARG A 214 -11.64 -17.26 34.75
N GLN A 215 -10.35 -17.04 34.45
CA GLN A 215 -9.26 -17.41 35.35
C GLN A 215 -9.30 -16.61 36.66
N ASP A 216 -9.57 -15.31 36.58
CA ASP A 216 -9.67 -14.44 37.77
C ASP A 216 -10.86 -14.87 38.66
N LEU A 217 -12.02 -15.18 38.05
CA LEU A 217 -13.19 -15.74 38.76
C LEU A 217 -12.88 -17.08 39.44
N SER A 218 -12.18 -18.00 38.77
CA SER A 218 -11.80 -19.30 39.37
C SER A 218 -10.83 -19.15 40.55
N ARG A 219 -9.94 -18.15 40.52
CA ARG A 219 -9.02 -17.86 41.63
C ARG A 219 -9.74 -17.28 42.84
N GLN A 220 -10.78 -16.47 42.63
CA GLN A 220 -11.60 -15.92 43.72
C GLN A 220 -12.43 -16.99 44.45
N HIS A 221 -12.80 -18.09 43.79
CA HIS A 221 -13.54 -19.19 44.42
C HIS A 221 -12.65 -20.20 45.17
N GLN A 222 -11.32 -20.12 45.03
CA GLN A 222 -10.36 -21.03 45.67
C GLN A 222 -9.70 -20.44 46.93
N ASN A 223 -9.95 -19.16 47.22
CA ASN A 223 -9.51 -18.46 48.44
C ASN A 223 -10.71 -18.21 49.34
#